data_AF-A0A679GJZ8-F1
#
_entry.id   AF-A0A679GJZ8-F1
#
_cell.length_a   1.000
_cell.length_b   1.000
_cell.length_c   1.000
_cell.angle_alpha   90.00
_cell.angle_beta   90.00
_cell.angle_gamma   90.00
#
_symmetry.space_group_name_H-M   'P 1'
#
loop_
_entity.id
_entity.type
_entity.pdbx_description
1 polymer ?
#
loop_
_entity_poly.entity_id
_entity_poly.type
_entity_poly.pdbx_seq_one_letter_code
_entity_poly.pdbx_strand_id
1 'polypeptide(L)'
;MARELGFTCEAAQIPQRDRKVDWNDSHQRRAFIERGLREARYHGSLLLAESAAEKGALMYEWRERHEFHFAFENLLYWFKMDLEKFNKSMRHLEESERQEDQLLNDRQRCDKALRQCGAVVEIANCCPQALYFQRNEVTDESWYYFRVDFLHDEPTVCNTFTGGQVAAASEFKKRLLGMAAGAVFAGTGAQVDRIMRDQLYGLKTVKTIDYIGYSKEHSCYVFGDLAVRGGVLEQANAEGYFEFKQLRLKRCRSRSAWKSPVPIRAAAPSASTDCGPVSAHRASSRWRSGSARCSPSRSVTSTRASLPGRDGRGRRG
;
A
#
# COMPACT_ATOMS: atom_id res chain seq x y z
N MET A 1 -14.67 -9.12 -17.20
CA MET A 1 -14.49 -8.78 -18.64
C MET A 1 -13.29 -9.45 -19.32
N ALA A 2 -12.02 -9.22 -18.97
CA ALA A 2 -10.90 -9.80 -19.75
C ALA A 2 -10.75 -11.34 -19.65
N ARG A 3 -10.92 -11.92 -18.45
CA ARG A 3 -10.90 -13.39 -18.24
C ARG A 3 -12.11 -14.09 -18.88
N GLU A 4 -13.28 -13.46 -18.82
CA GLU A 4 -14.52 -13.96 -19.43
C GLU A 4 -14.45 -14.01 -20.96
N LEU A 5 -13.59 -13.18 -21.56
CA LEU A 5 -13.32 -13.17 -23.00
C LEU A 5 -12.22 -14.15 -23.43
N GLY A 6 -11.70 -14.97 -22.50
CA GLY A 6 -10.70 -16.00 -22.78
C GLY A 6 -9.24 -15.53 -22.82
N PHE A 7 -8.95 -14.29 -22.42
CA PHE A 7 -7.57 -13.79 -22.38
C PHE A 7 -6.83 -14.24 -21.12
N THR A 8 -5.59 -14.70 -21.28
CA THR A 8 -4.67 -14.99 -20.18
C THR A 8 -4.25 -13.69 -19.49
N CYS A 9 -4.81 -13.44 -18.30
CA CYS A 9 -4.53 -12.24 -17.52
C CYS A 9 -3.42 -12.53 -16.50
N GLU A 10 -2.19 -12.18 -16.84
CA GLU A 10 -1.04 -12.22 -15.93
C GLU A 10 -0.65 -10.80 -15.50
N ALA A 11 -0.19 -10.67 -14.26
CA ALA A 11 0.39 -9.44 -13.75
C ALA A 11 1.83 -9.69 -13.33
N ALA A 12 2.66 -8.66 -13.41
CA ALA A 12 3.98 -8.63 -12.79
C ALA A 12 4.09 -7.36 -11.95
N GLN A 13 4.53 -7.51 -10.69
CA GLN A 13 4.70 -6.40 -9.78
C GLN A 13 6.09 -6.43 -9.16
N ILE A 14 6.80 -5.30 -9.21
CA ILE A 14 8.07 -5.14 -8.51
C ILE A 14 7.78 -4.97 -7.01
N PRO A 15 8.37 -5.80 -6.13
CA PRO A 15 8.20 -5.64 -4.69
C PRO A 15 8.80 -4.32 -4.21
N GLN A 16 7.97 -3.50 -3.56
CA GLN A 16 8.36 -2.21 -2.99
C GLN A 16 8.69 -2.41 -1.51
N ARG A 17 9.98 -2.47 -1.15
CA ARG A 17 10.41 -2.65 0.26
C ARG A 17 10.52 -1.31 0.98
N ASP A 18 11.49 -0.49 0.57
CA ASP A 18 11.80 0.78 1.26
C ASP A 18 11.56 2.01 0.40
N ARG A 19 12.05 1.96 -0.84
CA ARG A 19 11.97 3.07 -1.80
C ARG A 19 11.13 2.62 -2.98
N LYS A 20 10.37 3.56 -3.52
CA LYS A 20 9.70 3.38 -4.81
C LYS A 20 10.75 3.08 -5.89
N VAL A 21 10.74 1.86 -6.41
CA VAL A 21 11.57 1.41 -7.52
C VAL A 21 10.66 1.21 -8.73
N ASP A 22 10.98 1.87 -9.83
CA ASP A 22 10.27 1.66 -11.10
C ASP A 22 10.94 0.58 -11.97
N TRP A 23 10.29 0.24 -13.08
CA TRP A 23 10.81 -0.76 -14.04
C TRP A 23 12.15 -0.33 -14.66
N ASN A 24 12.36 0.96 -14.86
CA ASN A 24 13.59 1.50 -15.41
C ASN A 24 14.75 1.41 -14.39
N ASP A 25 14.51 1.76 -13.13
CA ASP A 25 15.46 1.59 -12.02
C ASP A 25 15.87 0.13 -11.86
N SER A 26 14.91 -0.79 -11.95
CA SER A 26 15.14 -2.23 -11.84
C SER A 26 16.00 -2.75 -13.01
N HIS A 27 15.75 -2.24 -14.21
CA HIS A 27 16.52 -2.55 -15.40
C HIS A 27 17.96 -2.00 -15.30
N GLN A 28 18.12 -0.73 -14.90
CA GLN A 28 19.44 -0.10 -14.72
C GLN A 28 20.30 -0.81 -13.67
N ARG A 29 19.68 -1.39 -12.63
CA ARG A 29 20.37 -2.17 -11.59
C ARG A 29 20.80 -3.56 -12.04
N ARG A 30 20.52 -3.98 -13.28
CA ARG A 30 20.66 -5.37 -13.77
C ARG A 30 19.99 -6.39 -12.86
N ALA A 31 19.00 -5.96 -12.06
CA ALA A 31 18.18 -6.85 -11.23
C ALA A 31 17.19 -7.67 -12.09
N PHE A 32 17.11 -7.35 -13.39
CA PHE A 32 16.32 -8.00 -14.43
C PHE A 32 16.95 -9.28 -15.02
N ILE A 33 17.70 -10.02 -14.21
CA ILE A 33 18.04 -11.41 -14.55
C ILE A 33 16.74 -12.24 -14.45
N GLU A 34 16.62 -13.37 -15.14
CA GLU A 34 15.42 -14.24 -15.16
C GLU A 34 14.76 -14.42 -13.78
N ARG A 35 15.58 -14.46 -12.72
CA ARG A 35 15.15 -14.54 -11.33
C ARG A 35 14.28 -13.35 -10.88
N GLY A 36 14.61 -12.13 -11.25
CA GLY A 36 13.84 -10.92 -10.92
C GLY A 36 12.50 -10.86 -11.65
N LEU A 37 12.45 -11.35 -12.90
CA LEU A 37 11.19 -11.44 -13.64
C LEU A 37 10.26 -12.50 -13.02
N ARG A 38 10.82 -13.64 -12.59
CA ARG A 38 10.07 -14.70 -11.89
C ARG A 38 9.49 -14.19 -10.58
N GLU A 39 10.28 -13.46 -9.79
CA GLU A 39 9.82 -12.83 -8.55
C GLU A 39 8.73 -11.78 -8.81
N ALA A 40 8.89 -10.96 -9.86
CA ALA A 40 7.88 -9.97 -10.22
C ALA A 40 6.55 -10.61 -10.66
N ARG A 41 6.61 -11.68 -11.46
CA ARG A 41 5.41 -12.46 -11.85
C ARG A 41 4.75 -13.11 -10.64
N TYR A 42 5.54 -13.68 -9.73
CA TYR A 42 5.01 -14.23 -8.48
C TYR A 42 4.24 -13.19 -7.66
N HIS A 43 4.80 -11.99 -7.47
CA HIS A 43 4.11 -10.89 -6.78
C HIS A 43 2.85 -10.43 -7.53
N GLY A 44 2.86 -10.42 -8.85
CA GLY A 44 1.67 -10.14 -9.65
C GLY A 44 0.59 -11.21 -9.49
N SER A 45 0.95 -12.49 -9.46
CA SER A 45 0.01 -13.58 -9.16
C SER A 45 -0.60 -13.46 -7.76
N LEU A 46 0.18 -13.05 -6.75
CA LEU A 46 -0.33 -12.80 -5.40
C LEU A 46 -1.33 -11.64 -5.31
N LEU A 47 -1.19 -10.62 -6.18
CA LEU A 47 -2.17 -9.53 -6.29
C LEU A 47 -3.44 -9.96 -7.00
N LEU A 48 -3.33 -10.85 -7.98
CA LEU A 48 -4.45 -11.34 -8.78
C LEU A 48 -5.22 -12.48 -8.11
N ALA A 49 -4.76 -12.96 -6.95
CA ALA A 49 -5.42 -14.01 -6.19
C ALA A 49 -6.81 -13.54 -5.74
N GLU A 50 -7.83 -14.34 -6.02
CA GLU A 50 -9.23 -14.00 -5.72
C GLU A 50 -9.62 -14.41 -4.29
N SER A 51 -8.87 -15.33 -3.70
CA SER A 51 -9.13 -15.83 -2.34
C SER A 51 -7.86 -15.85 -1.48
N ALA A 52 -8.05 -15.78 -0.16
CA ALA A 52 -6.98 -15.95 0.80
C ALA A 52 -6.30 -17.33 0.69
N ALA A 53 -7.06 -18.37 0.33
CA ALA A 53 -6.54 -19.72 0.15
C ALA A 53 -5.69 -19.88 -1.12
N GLU A 54 -6.11 -19.29 -2.24
CA GLU A 54 -5.28 -19.24 -3.47
C GLU A 54 -3.97 -18.49 -3.19
N LYS A 55 -4.05 -17.34 -2.52
CA LYS A 55 -2.88 -16.56 -2.13
C LYS A 55 -1.94 -17.35 -1.22
N GLY A 56 -2.48 -18.07 -0.23
CA GLY A 56 -1.72 -18.94 0.66
C GLY A 56 -1.02 -20.09 -0.09
N ALA A 57 -1.70 -20.72 -1.04
CA ALA A 57 -1.12 -21.80 -1.85
C ALA A 57 0.04 -21.31 -2.72
N LEU A 58 -0.10 -20.16 -3.37
CA LEU A 58 0.97 -19.54 -4.15
C LEU A 58 2.18 -19.22 -3.26
N MET A 59 1.96 -18.71 -2.03
CA MET A 59 3.04 -18.46 -1.09
C MET A 59 3.74 -19.74 -0.61
N TYR A 60 2.97 -20.82 -0.43
CA TYR A 60 3.51 -22.13 -0.10
C TYR A 60 4.40 -22.68 -1.22
N GLU A 61 3.96 -22.62 -2.47
CA GLU A 61 4.74 -23.07 -3.63
C GLU A 61 6.07 -22.31 -3.78
N TRP A 62 6.10 -21.02 -3.45
CA TRP A 62 7.31 -20.20 -3.61
C TRP A 62 8.36 -20.40 -2.51
N ARG A 63 7.94 -20.59 -1.25
CA ARG A 63 8.85 -20.65 -0.09
C ARG A 63 8.92 -22.01 0.59
N GLU A 64 8.04 -22.94 0.22
CA GLU A 64 7.88 -24.28 0.83
C GLU A 64 7.71 -24.24 2.36
N ARG A 65 7.19 -23.12 2.89
CA ARG A 65 6.97 -22.96 4.34
C ARG A 65 5.61 -23.49 4.72
N HIS A 66 5.58 -24.52 5.56
CA HIS A 66 4.33 -25.15 6.02
C HIS A 66 3.46 -24.25 6.90
N GLU A 67 4.05 -23.27 7.59
CA GLU A 67 3.33 -22.34 8.46
C GLU A 67 3.83 -20.92 8.28
N PHE A 68 2.92 -19.96 8.09
CA PHE A 68 3.23 -18.54 8.03
C PHE A 68 1.97 -17.69 8.21
N HIS A 69 2.16 -16.40 8.50
CA HIS A 69 1.08 -15.41 8.49
C HIS A 69 1.14 -14.60 7.19
N PHE A 70 -0.01 -14.16 6.70
CA PHE A 70 -0.08 -13.25 5.56
C PHE A 70 -1.30 -12.35 5.65
N ALA A 71 -1.23 -11.19 4.99
CA ALA A 71 -2.34 -10.25 4.90
C ALA A 71 -3.09 -10.44 3.57
N PHE A 72 -4.42 -10.44 3.61
CA PHE A 72 -5.30 -10.42 2.45
C PHE A 72 -6.49 -9.51 2.77
N GLU A 73 -6.78 -8.53 1.90
CA GLU A 73 -7.86 -7.56 2.10
C GLU A 73 -7.87 -6.88 3.50
N ASN A 74 -6.69 -6.49 4.01
CA ASN A 74 -6.51 -5.91 5.35
C ASN A 74 -6.94 -6.82 6.53
N LEU A 75 -7.15 -8.11 6.28
CA LEU A 75 -7.27 -9.14 7.31
C LEU A 75 -5.96 -9.91 7.46
N LEU A 76 -5.73 -10.44 8.66
CA LEU A 76 -4.58 -11.27 8.95
C LEU A 76 -4.98 -12.73 9.02
N TYR A 77 -4.37 -13.53 8.15
CA TYR A 77 -4.59 -14.97 8.06
C TYR A 77 -3.37 -15.75 8.55
N TRP A 78 -3.64 -16.89 9.19
CA TRP A 78 -2.67 -17.95 9.39
C TRP A 78 -2.81 -18.96 8.27
N PHE A 79 -1.68 -19.31 7.67
CA PHE A 79 -1.58 -20.47 6.81
C PHE A 79 -0.91 -21.61 7.58
N LYS A 80 -1.54 -22.78 7.56
CA LYS A 80 -0.95 -24.04 8.00
C LYS A 80 -1.31 -25.13 7.00
N MET A 81 -0.31 -25.62 6.27
CA MET A 81 -0.49 -26.72 5.34
C MET A 81 -0.36 -28.07 6.06
N ASP A 82 -1.42 -28.87 5.99
CA ASP A 82 -1.43 -30.26 6.41
C ASP A 82 -1.64 -31.13 5.16
N LEU A 83 -0.55 -31.73 4.67
CA LEU A 83 -0.54 -32.47 3.40
C LEU A 83 -1.46 -33.69 3.43
N GLU A 84 -1.63 -34.34 4.59
CA GLU A 84 -2.47 -35.53 4.71
C GLU A 84 -3.94 -35.17 4.57
N LYS A 85 -4.37 -34.11 5.26
CA LYS A 85 -5.74 -33.58 5.13
C LYS A 85 -6.00 -33.05 3.74
N PHE A 86 -5.04 -32.34 3.15
CA PHE A 86 -5.13 -31.84 1.78
C PHE A 86 -5.33 -32.96 0.77
N ASN A 87 -4.49 -34.00 0.82
CA ASN A 87 -4.61 -35.15 -0.09
C ASN A 87 -5.94 -35.90 0.11
N LYS A 88 -6.41 -36.02 1.36
CA LYS A 88 -7.70 -36.66 1.66
C LYS A 88 -8.88 -35.85 1.13
N SER A 89 -8.87 -34.53 1.29
CA SER A 89 -9.89 -33.63 0.75
C SER A 89 -9.87 -33.58 -0.78
N MET A 90 -8.69 -33.57 -1.39
CA MET A 90 -8.54 -33.67 -2.85
C MET A 90 -9.16 -34.96 -3.39
N ARG A 91 -8.83 -36.12 -2.80
CA ARG A 91 -9.43 -37.40 -3.20
C ARG A 91 -10.95 -37.40 -3.03
N HIS A 92 -11.45 -36.84 -1.93
CA HIS A 92 -12.90 -36.73 -1.71
C HIS A 92 -13.60 -35.82 -2.74
N LEU A 93 -12.92 -34.80 -3.27
CA LEU A 93 -13.43 -33.95 -4.34
C LEU A 93 -13.33 -34.60 -5.73
N GLU A 94 -12.34 -35.48 -5.94
CA GLU A 94 -12.19 -36.27 -7.16
C GLU A 94 -13.22 -37.41 -7.22
N GLU A 95 -13.52 -38.02 -6.08
CA GLU A 95 -14.49 -39.12 -5.93
C GLU A 95 -15.94 -38.64 -5.81
N SER A 96 -16.20 -37.33 -5.61
CA SER A 96 -17.56 -36.83 -5.44
C SER A 96 -18.36 -36.83 -6.75
N GLU A 97 -19.54 -37.46 -6.72
CA GLU A 97 -20.49 -37.47 -7.85
C GLU A 97 -21.28 -36.16 -7.99
N ARG A 98 -20.90 -35.10 -7.26
CA ARG A 98 -21.59 -33.81 -7.34
C ARG A 98 -21.21 -33.10 -8.63
N GLN A 99 -22.21 -32.81 -9.46
CA GLN A 99 -22.04 -32.13 -10.75
C GLN A 99 -21.34 -30.76 -10.63
N GLU A 100 -21.52 -30.07 -9.50
CA GLU A 100 -20.84 -28.80 -9.19
C GLU A 100 -19.33 -28.95 -8.95
N ASP A 101 -18.85 -30.12 -8.54
CA ASP A 101 -17.42 -30.36 -8.29
C ASP A 101 -16.69 -30.86 -9.55
N GLN A 102 -17.41 -31.56 -10.43
CA GLN A 102 -16.91 -31.99 -11.74
C GLN A 102 -16.66 -30.81 -12.68
N LEU A 103 -17.46 -29.74 -12.60
CA LEU A 103 -17.35 -28.54 -13.44
C LEU A 103 -16.27 -27.54 -12.98
N LEU A 104 -15.66 -27.77 -11.81
CA LEU A 104 -14.61 -26.88 -11.30
C LEU A 104 -13.32 -27.03 -12.09
N ASN A 105 -12.68 -25.90 -12.36
CA ASN A 105 -11.32 -25.88 -12.88
C ASN A 105 -10.32 -26.35 -11.81
N ASP A 106 -9.14 -26.85 -12.20
CA ASP A 106 -8.17 -27.42 -11.24
C ASP A 106 -7.78 -26.44 -10.12
N ARG A 107 -7.66 -25.14 -10.45
CA ARG A 107 -7.43 -24.07 -9.46
C ARG A 107 -8.58 -23.96 -8.43
N GLN A 108 -9.82 -24.05 -8.89
CA GLN A 108 -11.00 -23.95 -8.05
C GLN A 108 -11.17 -25.19 -7.16
N ARG A 109 -10.77 -26.37 -7.66
CA ARG A 109 -10.70 -27.61 -6.84
C ARG A 109 -9.69 -27.47 -5.73
N CYS A 110 -8.47 -27.00 -6.02
CA CYS A 110 -7.45 -26.75 -5.01
C CYS A 110 -7.92 -25.73 -3.96
N ASP A 111 -8.56 -24.62 -4.37
CA ASP A 111 -9.11 -23.64 -3.43
C ASP A 111 -10.22 -24.25 -2.55
N LYS A 112 -11.16 -25.02 -3.12
CA LYS A 112 -12.17 -25.74 -2.34
C LYS A 112 -11.54 -26.73 -1.37
N ALA A 113 -10.54 -27.50 -1.80
CA ALA A 113 -9.81 -28.43 -0.95
C ALA A 113 -9.14 -27.72 0.23
N LEU A 114 -8.44 -26.61 -0.02
CA LEU A 114 -7.76 -25.82 1.02
C LEU A 114 -8.74 -25.24 2.05
N ARG A 115 -9.89 -24.76 1.58
CA ARG A 115 -10.97 -24.29 2.46
C ARG A 115 -11.54 -25.44 3.31
N GLN A 116 -11.78 -26.61 2.71
CA GLN A 116 -12.27 -27.80 3.43
C GLN A 116 -11.25 -28.33 4.45
N CYS A 117 -9.96 -28.23 4.17
CA CYS A 117 -8.91 -28.62 5.12
C CYS A 117 -8.74 -27.65 6.28
N GLY A 118 -9.34 -26.45 6.22
CA GLY A 118 -9.09 -25.38 7.18
C GLY A 118 -7.63 -24.93 7.19
N ALA A 119 -6.94 -25.03 6.04
CA ALA A 119 -5.52 -24.68 5.94
C ALA A 119 -5.28 -23.18 6.16
N VAL A 120 -6.32 -22.36 5.91
CA VAL A 120 -6.30 -20.91 6.12
C VAL A 120 -7.28 -20.57 7.24
N VAL A 121 -6.77 -19.97 8.31
CA VAL A 121 -7.57 -19.52 9.45
C VAL A 121 -7.42 -18.03 9.60
N GLU A 122 -8.54 -17.31 9.67
CA GLU A 122 -8.51 -15.88 10.00
C GLU A 122 -8.11 -15.71 11.46
N ILE A 123 -7.00 -15.00 11.69
CA ILE A 123 -6.51 -14.70 13.04
C ILE A 123 -7.04 -13.36 13.51
N ALA A 124 -7.12 -12.37 12.62
CA ALA A 124 -7.55 -11.04 13.00
C ALA A 124 -8.30 -10.36 11.87
N ASN A 125 -9.36 -9.64 12.25
CA ASN A 125 -10.16 -8.81 11.36
C ASN A 125 -9.51 -7.45 11.04
N CYS A 126 -8.22 -7.32 11.37
CA CYS A 126 -7.41 -6.15 11.13
C CYS A 126 -5.98 -6.57 10.78
N CYS A 127 -5.26 -5.70 10.08
CA CYS A 127 -3.88 -5.91 9.71
C CYS A 127 -2.97 -4.96 10.51
N PRO A 128 -2.47 -5.38 11.69
CA PRO A 128 -1.49 -4.59 12.43
C PRO A 128 -0.12 -4.65 11.72
N GLN A 129 0.47 -3.47 11.50
CA GLN A 129 1.81 -3.31 10.94
C GLN A 129 2.66 -2.40 11.85
N ALA A 130 3.76 -2.93 12.36
CA ALA A 130 4.77 -2.13 13.05
C ALA A 130 5.50 -1.20 12.06
N LEU A 131 5.54 0.10 12.35
CA LEU A 131 6.21 1.09 11.49
C LEU A 131 7.61 1.44 12.02
N TYR A 132 7.69 1.84 13.29
CA TYR A 132 8.96 2.26 13.91
C TYR A 132 8.92 2.14 15.43
N PHE A 133 10.11 2.11 16.03
CA PHE A 133 10.32 2.09 17.47
C PHE A 133 10.60 3.50 17.97
N GLN A 134 9.80 3.99 18.91
CA GLN A 134 9.97 5.28 19.57
C GLN A 134 10.70 5.08 20.88
N ARG A 135 11.79 5.81 21.08
CA ARG A 135 12.53 5.83 22.36
C ARG A 135 12.68 7.25 22.85
N ASN A 136 12.37 7.48 24.13
CA ASN A 136 12.75 8.68 24.84
C ASN A 136 14.02 8.37 25.64
N GLU A 137 15.10 9.11 25.37
CA GLU A 137 16.38 8.89 26.08
C GLU A 137 16.38 9.52 27.47
N VAL A 138 15.49 10.49 27.73
CA VAL A 138 15.42 11.20 29.02
C VAL A 138 14.64 10.39 30.05
N THR A 139 13.47 9.85 29.67
CA THR A 139 12.61 9.07 30.56
C THR A 139 12.86 7.56 30.50
N ASP A 140 13.70 7.10 29.57
CA ASP A 140 13.91 5.69 29.19
C ASP A 140 12.61 4.95 28.82
N GLU A 141 11.56 5.69 28.45
CA GLU A 141 10.32 5.13 27.96
C GLU A 141 10.44 4.76 26.49
N SER A 142 9.81 3.65 26.12
CA SER A 142 9.81 3.19 24.74
C SER A 142 8.47 2.60 24.31
N TRP A 143 8.13 2.88 23.06
CA TRP A 143 6.87 2.49 22.45
C TRP A 143 7.07 2.03 21.02
N TYR A 144 6.31 1.03 20.60
CA TYR A 144 6.21 0.62 19.22
C TYR A 144 5.04 1.35 18.56
N TYR A 145 5.29 2.01 17.43
CA TYR A 145 4.24 2.67 16.67
C TYR A 145 3.67 1.70 15.63
N PHE A 146 2.37 1.42 15.76
CA PHE A 146 1.66 0.51 14.88
C PHE A 146 0.61 1.27 14.07
N ARG A 147 0.47 0.84 12.82
CA ARG A 147 -0.68 1.15 11.96
C ARG A 147 -1.60 -0.06 11.96
N VAL A 148 -2.89 0.16 12.12
CA VAL A 148 -3.92 -0.87 12.04
C VAL A 148 -4.90 -0.50 10.95
N ASP A 149 -4.92 -1.32 9.91
CA ASP A 149 -5.82 -1.20 8.77
C ASP A 149 -7.01 -2.15 8.95
N PHE A 150 -8.21 -1.72 8.57
CA PHE A 150 -9.46 -2.48 8.68
C PHE A 150 -10.00 -2.86 7.30
N LEU A 151 -10.82 -3.92 7.27
CA LEU A 151 -11.64 -4.25 6.10
C LEU A 151 -12.83 -3.30 5.96
N HIS A 152 -13.39 -2.85 7.09
CA HIS A 152 -14.49 -1.89 7.11
C HIS A 152 -13.98 -0.49 6.73
N ASP A 153 -14.85 0.37 6.20
CA ASP A 153 -14.54 1.74 5.74
C ASP A 153 -14.19 2.72 6.90
N GLU A 154 -13.69 2.17 8.01
CA GLU A 154 -13.13 2.95 9.11
C GLU A 154 -11.74 3.47 8.74
N PRO A 155 -11.39 4.69 9.17
CA PRO A 155 -10.08 5.24 8.91
C PRO A 155 -9.00 4.38 9.58
N THR A 156 -7.89 4.15 8.87
CA THR A 156 -6.68 3.57 9.44
C THR A 156 -6.32 4.24 10.77
N VAL A 157 -6.16 3.43 11.82
CA VAL A 157 -5.81 3.92 13.15
C VAL A 157 -4.33 3.67 13.41
N CYS A 158 -3.61 4.72 13.79
CA CYS A 158 -2.22 4.63 14.21
C CYS A 158 -2.09 4.91 15.71
N ASN A 159 -1.44 4.02 16.47
CA ASN A 159 -1.23 4.23 17.90
C ASN A 159 0.02 3.50 18.40
N THR A 160 0.34 3.73 19.68
CA THR A 160 1.49 3.15 20.35
C THR A 160 1.13 1.89 21.15
N PHE A 161 2.06 0.94 21.15
CA PHE A 161 2.07 -0.26 22.00
C PHE A 161 3.31 -0.23 22.89
N THR A 162 3.19 -0.67 24.14
CA THR A 162 4.34 -0.90 25.01
C THR A 162 4.98 -2.25 24.72
N GLY A 163 6.25 -2.45 25.09
CA GLY A 163 6.92 -3.75 24.89
C GLY A 163 6.19 -4.92 25.58
N GLY A 164 5.63 -4.69 26.77
CA GLY A 164 4.80 -5.70 27.45
C GLY A 164 3.50 -6.04 26.71
N GLN A 165 2.88 -5.07 26.04
CA GLN A 165 1.67 -5.30 25.24
C GLN A 165 1.97 -6.09 23.95
N VAL A 166 3.18 -5.95 23.40
CA VAL A 166 3.58 -6.68 22.19
C VAL A 166 4.03 -8.11 22.53
N ALA A 167 4.59 -8.33 23.71
CA ALA A 167 5.12 -9.62 24.13
C ALA A 167 4.06 -10.65 24.54
N ALA A 168 2.85 -10.22 24.92
CA ALA A 168 1.78 -11.11 25.36
C ALA A 168 0.52 -10.94 24.51
N ALA A 169 0.02 -12.03 23.93
CA ALA A 169 -1.16 -12.00 23.06
C ALA A 169 -2.43 -11.47 23.73
N SER A 170 -2.61 -11.72 25.03
CA SER A 170 -3.75 -11.21 25.81
C SER A 170 -3.71 -9.69 25.93
N GLU A 171 -2.54 -9.13 26.21
CA GLU A 171 -2.33 -7.67 26.32
C GLU A 171 -2.39 -7.00 24.94
N PHE A 172 -1.87 -7.66 23.91
CA PHE A 172 -1.99 -7.21 22.53
C PHE A 172 -3.45 -7.10 22.11
N LYS A 173 -4.26 -8.12 22.40
CA LYS A 173 -5.71 -8.12 22.13
C LYS A 173 -6.44 -7.02 22.89
N LYS A 174 -6.18 -6.86 24.19
CA LYS A 174 -6.78 -5.77 25.00
C LYS A 174 -6.45 -4.40 24.43
N ARG A 175 -5.19 -4.20 24.03
CA ARG A 175 -4.73 -2.93 23.47
C ARG A 175 -5.36 -2.66 22.11
N LEU A 176 -5.44 -3.65 21.22
CA LEU A 176 -6.13 -3.54 19.94
C LEU A 176 -7.60 -3.14 20.11
N LEU A 177 -8.34 -3.81 20.99
CA LEU A 177 -9.74 -3.48 21.29
C LEU A 177 -9.91 -2.06 21.84
N GLY A 178 -8.95 -1.58 22.63
CA GLY A 178 -8.95 -0.21 23.13
C GLY A 178 -8.50 0.84 22.11
N MET A 179 -7.86 0.44 21.01
CA MET A 179 -7.38 1.33 19.96
C MET A 179 -8.43 1.54 18.86
N ALA A 180 -9.13 0.48 18.49
CA ALA A 180 -10.15 0.53 17.45
C ALA A 180 -11.34 -0.36 17.83
N ALA A 181 -12.53 0.20 17.68
CA ALA A 181 -13.76 -0.50 18.00
C ALA A 181 -13.91 -1.71 17.07
N GLY A 182 -14.09 -2.89 17.65
CA GLY A 182 -14.28 -4.11 16.88
C GLY A 182 -13.00 -4.78 16.36
N ALA A 183 -11.80 -4.26 16.64
CA ALA A 183 -10.54 -4.94 16.29
C ALA A 183 -10.31 -6.17 17.18
N VAL A 184 -10.61 -7.36 16.67
CA VAL A 184 -10.48 -8.62 17.39
C VAL A 184 -9.31 -9.42 16.84
N PHE A 185 -8.39 -9.75 17.74
CA PHE A 185 -7.36 -10.76 17.52
C PHE A 185 -7.78 -12.08 18.19
N ALA A 186 -7.88 -13.15 17.41
CA ALA A 186 -8.31 -14.49 17.82
C ALA A 186 -7.17 -15.53 17.78
N GLY A 187 -5.94 -15.11 17.51
CA GLY A 187 -4.78 -16.00 17.39
C GLY A 187 -4.22 -16.49 18.72
N THR A 188 -3.33 -17.47 18.63
CA THR A 188 -2.60 -18.02 19.78
C THR A 188 -1.37 -17.17 20.13
N GLY A 189 -0.84 -17.33 21.35
CA GLY A 189 0.38 -16.65 21.80
C GLY A 189 1.56 -16.85 20.85
N ALA A 190 1.82 -18.10 20.47
CA ALA A 190 2.89 -18.46 19.55
C ALA A 190 2.73 -17.82 18.16
N GLN A 191 1.49 -17.60 17.69
CA GLN A 191 1.24 -16.91 16.44
C GLN A 191 1.64 -15.43 16.54
N VAL A 192 1.26 -14.75 17.63
CA VAL A 192 1.67 -13.35 17.88
C VAL A 192 3.18 -13.23 17.94
N ASP A 193 3.85 -14.10 18.71
CA ASP A 193 5.31 -14.04 18.86
C ASP A 193 6.03 -14.19 17.52
N ARG A 194 5.51 -15.05 16.63
CA ARG A 194 6.06 -15.23 15.28
C ARG A 194 5.80 -14.01 14.39
N ILE A 195 4.59 -13.44 14.45
CA ILE A 195 4.27 -12.20 13.71
C ILE A 195 5.18 -11.07 14.19
N MET A 196 5.32 -10.89 15.49
CA MET A 196 6.12 -9.82 16.08
C MET A 196 7.61 -10.03 15.82
N ARG A 197 8.12 -11.27 15.83
CA ARG A 197 9.50 -11.55 15.42
C ARG A 197 9.79 -11.05 14.01
N ASP A 198 8.88 -11.29 13.07
CA ASP A 198 9.06 -10.90 11.67
C ASP A 198 8.85 -9.38 11.48
N GLN A 199 7.86 -8.77 12.14
CA GLN A 199 7.56 -7.34 12.01
C GLN A 199 8.55 -6.43 12.76
N LEU A 200 9.02 -6.84 13.94
CA LEU A 200 9.93 -6.03 14.75
C LEU A 200 11.38 -6.08 14.25
N TYR A 201 11.70 -7.04 13.38
CA TYR A 201 13.05 -7.20 12.84
C TYR A 201 13.42 -6.02 11.93
N GLY A 202 14.46 -5.28 12.32
CA GLY A 202 14.98 -4.17 11.51
C GLY A 202 14.14 -2.90 11.53
N LEU A 203 13.28 -2.70 12.54
CA LEU A 203 12.52 -1.46 12.68
C LEU A 203 13.41 -0.24 12.81
N LYS A 204 12.97 0.86 12.18
CA LYS A 204 13.60 2.16 12.32
C LYS A 204 13.39 2.67 13.74
N THR A 205 14.46 3.14 14.38
CA THR A 205 14.37 3.81 15.68
C THR A 205 14.19 5.32 15.47
N VAL A 206 13.19 5.89 16.14
CA VAL A 206 12.85 7.31 16.15
C VAL A 206 13.01 7.82 17.58
N LYS A 207 13.85 8.83 17.76
CA LYS A 207 14.02 9.47 19.06
C LYS A 207 12.89 10.44 19.32
N THR A 208 12.40 10.48 20.55
CA THR A 208 11.29 11.37 20.94
C THR A 208 11.77 12.51 21.81
N ILE A 209 11.14 13.69 21.63
CA ILE A 209 11.32 14.86 22.49
C ILE A 209 9.96 15.39 22.96
N ASP A 210 9.90 15.87 24.21
CA ASP A 210 8.64 16.29 24.84
C ASP A 210 8.41 17.82 24.80
N TYR A 211 9.40 18.60 24.37
CA TYR A 211 9.35 20.07 24.37
C TYR A 211 9.50 20.67 22.97
N ILE A 212 9.06 21.93 22.83
CA ILE A 212 9.33 22.78 21.67
C ILE A 212 10.61 23.56 21.95
N GLY A 213 11.52 23.60 20.99
CA GLY A 213 12.74 24.40 21.09
C GLY A 213 13.98 23.65 20.63
N TYR A 214 15.13 24.12 21.11
CA TYR A 214 16.43 23.58 20.76
C TYR A 214 16.80 22.41 21.66
N SER A 215 17.07 21.25 21.07
CA SER A 215 17.66 20.12 21.76
C SER A 215 19.17 20.08 21.50
N LYS A 216 19.95 20.24 22.57
CA LYS A 216 21.43 20.21 22.49
C LYS A 216 21.96 18.86 22.02
N GLU A 217 21.40 17.77 22.55
CA GLU A 217 21.80 16.39 22.24
C GLU A 217 21.60 16.05 20.77
N HIS A 218 20.50 16.51 20.19
CA HIS A 218 20.15 16.27 18.79
C HIS A 218 20.67 17.36 17.84
N SER A 219 21.18 18.46 18.40
CA SER A 219 21.55 19.70 17.68
C SER A 219 20.46 20.12 16.69
N CYS A 220 19.20 20.02 17.13
CA CYS A 220 18.01 20.19 16.30
C CYS A 220 17.04 21.14 17.00
N TYR A 221 16.49 22.09 16.24
CA TYR A 221 15.42 22.96 16.68
C TYR A 221 14.09 22.43 16.15
N VAL A 222 13.13 22.19 17.04
CA VAL A 222 11.80 21.67 16.65
C VAL A 222 10.73 22.70 16.97
N PHE A 223 9.93 23.03 15.96
CA PHE A 223 8.84 23.99 16.05
C PHE A 223 7.60 23.48 15.32
N GLY A 224 6.59 23.03 16.08
CA GLY A 224 5.36 22.50 15.50
C GLY A 224 5.65 21.32 14.58
N ASP A 225 5.34 21.50 13.29
CA ASP A 225 5.51 20.50 12.21
C ASP A 225 6.78 20.76 11.37
N LEU A 226 7.69 21.62 11.86
CA LEU A 226 8.96 21.96 11.23
C LEU A 226 10.13 21.64 12.18
N ALA A 227 11.20 21.10 11.61
CA ALA A 227 12.44 20.90 12.35
C ALA A 227 13.63 21.40 11.54
N VAL A 228 14.57 22.06 12.21
CA VAL A 228 15.79 22.63 11.60
C VAL A 228 17.02 22.02 12.26
N ARG A 229 17.90 21.42 11.45
CA ARG A 229 19.16 20.84 11.91
C ARG A 229 20.28 21.18 10.93
N GLY A 230 21.34 21.83 11.43
CA GLY A 230 22.52 22.14 10.62
C GLY A 230 22.23 22.95 9.35
N GLY A 231 21.24 23.84 9.39
CA GLY A 231 20.80 24.65 8.25
C GLY A 231 19.82 23.95 7.29
N VAL A 232 19.48 22.68 7.53
CA VAL A 232 18.47 21.95 6.74
C VAL A 232 17.13 22.00 7.48
N LEU A 233 16.09 22.44 6.77
CA LEU A 233 14.71 22.48 7.25
C LEU A 233 13.96 21.28 6.68
N GLU A 234 13.37 20.47 7.56
CA GLU A 234 12.56 19.30 7.21
C GLU A 234 11.16 19.44 7.80
N GLN A 235 10.15 18.98 7.05
CA GLN A 235 8.75 18.89 7.50
C GLN A 235 8.45 17.49 8.05
N ALA A 236 7.41 17.40 8.90
CA ALA A 236 6.96 16.12 9.41
C ALA A 236 6.41 15.23 8.28
N ASN A 237 6.88 13.98 8.22
CA ASN A 237 6.38 12.98 7.27
C ASN A 237 4.92 12.59 7.58
N ALA A 238 4.29 11.82 6.68
CA ALA A 238 2.95 11.25 6.91
C ALA A 238 2.83 10.44 8.22
N GLU A 239 3.95 9.90 8.72
CA GLU A 239 4.07 9.13 9.96
C GLU A 239 4.34 10.02 11.20
N GLY A 240 4.45 11.34 11.00
CA GLY A 240 4.59 12.36 12.03
C GLY A 240 5.97 12.44 12.69
N TYR A 241 7.05 12.09 11.97
CA TYR A 241 8.44 12.31 12.40
C TYR A 241 9.26 13.02 11.32
N PHE A 242 10.37 13.62 11.74
CA PHE A 242 11.36 14.29 10.91
C PHE A 242 12.48 13.30 10.57
N GLU A 243 12.82 13.17 9.29
CA GLU A 243 13.92 12.32 8.83
C GLU A 243 15.13 13.15 8.42
N PHE A 244 16.18 13.12 9.24
CA PHE A 244 17.50 13.61 8.89
C PHE A 244 18.42 12.44 8.54
N LYS A 245 19.51 12.69 7.79
CA LYS A 245 20.45 11.66 7.30
C LYS A 245 20.91 10.62 8.33
N GLN A 246 20.96 10.97 9.61
CA GLN A 246 21.38 10.07 10.71
C GLN A 246 20.49 10.13 11.95
N LEU A 247 19.38 10.88 11.90
CA LEU A 247 18.51 11.06 13.06
C LEU A 247 17.07 11.11 12.59
N ARG A 248 16.25 10.27 13.20
CA ARG A 248 14.80 10.38 13.08
C ARG A 248 14.27 10.91 14.39
N LEU A 249 13.57 12.02 14.33
CA LEU A 249 13.11 12.71 15.52
C LEU A 249 11.61 12.91 15.44
N LYS A 250 10.90 12.58 16.51
CA LYS A 250 9.46 12.79 16.64
C LYS A 250 9.20 13.62 17.89
N ARG A 251 8.28 14.56 17.77
CA ARG A 251 7.75 15.21 18.95
C ARG A 251 6.73 14.28 19.60
N CYS A 252 6.92 13.97 20.87
CA CYS A 252 5.90 13.31 21.67
C CYS A 252 4.80 14.34 21.94
N ARG A 253 3.62 14.16 21.33
CA ARG A 253 2.43 14.90 21.73
C ARG A 253 1.79 14.13 22.88
N SER A 254 1.66 14.74 24.06
CA SER A 254 0.71 14.23 25.04
C SER A 254 -0.71 14.37 24.44
N ARG A 255 -1.28 13.20 24.12
CA ARG A 255 -2.67 12.93 23.69
C ARG A 255 -3.46 14.10 23.07
N SER A 256 -3.56 14.09 21.74
CA SER A 256 -4.80 14.48 21.05
C SER A 256 -4.86 13.81 19.68
N ALA A 257 -6.00 13.20 19.40
CA ALA A 257 -6.28 12.32 18.28
C ALA A 257 -5.82 12.89 16.93
N TRP A 258 -5.09 12.07 16.17
CA TRP A 258 -4.82 12.35 14.77
C TRP A 258 -6.13 12.15 13.99
N LYS A 259 -6.76 13.25 13.58
CA LYS A 259 -7.73 13.20 12.49
C LYS A 259 -6.91 13.13 11.20
N SER A 260 -7.05 12.06 10.45
CA SER A 260 -6.47 11.94 9.10
C SER A 260 -6.84 13.19 8.28
N PRO A 261 -5.91 13.76 7.50
CA PRO A 261 -6.24 14.87 6.61
C PRO A 261 -7.21 14.34 5.54
N VAL A 262 -8.45 14.83 5.58
CA VAL A 262 -9.40 14.67 4.47
C VAL A 262 -8.74 15.28 3.23
N PRO A 263 -8.66 14.56 2.10
CA PRO A 263 -8.15 15.16 0.87
C PRO A 263 -9.06 16.33 0.50
N ILE A 264 -8.47 17.52 0.35
CA ILE A 264 -9.16 18.70 -0.18
C ILE A 264 -9.57 18.34 -1.60
N ARG A 265 -10.83 17.94 -1.76
CA ARG A 265 -11.47 17.82 -3.07
C ARG A 265 -11.55 19.24 -3.61
N ALA A 266 -10.74 19.55 -4.62
CA ALA A 266 -10.87 20.79 -5.36
C ALA A 266 -12.29 20.85 -5.93
N ALA A 267 -13.12 21.70 -5.34
CA ALA A 267 -14.43 22.02 -5.89
C ALA A 267 -14.20 22.80 -7.18
N ALA A 268 -14.41 22.14 -8.32
CA ALA A 268 -14.63 22.85 -9.57
C ALA A 268 -15.93 23.67 -9.42
N PRO A 269 -15.96 24.95 -9.83
CA PRO A 269 -17.20 25.71 -9.80
C PRO A 269 -18.17 25.13 -10.82
N SER A 270 -19.26 24.53 -10.33
CA SER A 270 -20.42 24.19 -11.15
C SER A 270 -21.11 25.47 -11.59
N ALA A 271 -21.04 25.80 -12.88
CA ALA A 271 -21.88 26.82 -13.49
C ALA A 271 -23.34 26.34 -13.48
N SER A 272 -24.10 26.73 -12.45
CA SER A 272 -25.55 26.63 -12.44
C SER A 272 -26.12 27.72 -13.36
N THR A 273 -26.51 27.34 -14.58
CA THR A 273 -27.37 28.17 -15.42
C THR A 273 -28.79 27.95 -14.94
N ASP A 274 -29.25 28.86 -14.09
CA ASP A 274 -30.62 28.91 -13.61
C ASP A 274 -31.46 29.67 -14.64
N CYS A 275 -32.15 28.94 -15.52
CA CYS A 275 -33.17 29.48 -16.41
C CYS A 275 -34.41 28.58 -16.31
N GLY A 276 -35.36 29.00 -15.46
CA GLY A 276 -36.69 28.41 -15.37
C GLY A 276 -37.53 28.63 -16.65
N PRO A 277 -38.63 27.87 -16.82
CA PRO A 277 -39.35 27.77 -18.08
C PRO A 277 -40.37 28.90 -18.22
N VAL A 278 -40.42 29.53 -19.40
CA VAL A 278 -41.55 30.39 -19.80
C VAL A 278 -42.13 29.86 -21.10
N SER A 279 -43.41 29.48 -21.01
CA SER A 279 -44.23 28.92 -22.07
C SER A 279 -44.67 29.96 -23.10
N ALA A 280 -44.68 29.51 -24.37
CA ALA A 280 -45.61 29.81 -25.47
C ALA A 280 -46.04 31.27 -25.77
N HIS A 281 -45.70 31.79 -26.95
CA HIS A 281 -46.55 31.78 -28.17
C HIS A 281 -46.10 32.81 -29.23
N ARG A 282 -46.43 32.47 -30.50
CA ARG A 282 -46.45 33.29 -31.73
C ARG A 282 -45.09 33.72 -32.29
N ALA A 283 -44.89 33.83 -33.59
CA ALA A 283 -45.56 33.39 -34.80
C ALA A 283 -44.65 33.82 -35.96
N SER A 284 -44.56 33.00 -37.02
CA SER A 284 -44.16 33.41 -38.38
C SER A 284 -42.69 33.87 -38.54
N SER A 285 -41.97 33.68 -39.62
CA SER A 285 -42.26 33.23 -40.96
C SER A 285 -40.92 32.98 -41.69
N ARG A 286 -40.98 32.05 -42.66
CA ARG A 286 -40.44 32.19 -44.02
C ARG A 286 -38.91 32.26 -44.28
N TRP A 287 -38.52 31.31 -45.15
CA TRP A 287 -37.56 31.34 -46.29
C TRP A 287 -36.15 30.83 -45.99
N ARG A 288 -35.73 29.68 -46.59
CA ARG A 288 -35.07 29.54 -47.92
C ARG A 288 -33.97 30.60 -48.07
N SER A 289 -32.70 30.29 -48.37
CA SER A 289 -32.18 29.25 -49.27
C SER A 289 -30.65 29.36 -49.36
N GLY A 290 -29.99 28.24 -49.67
CA GLY A 290 -28.88 28.20 -50.64
C GLY A 290 -27.46 28.33 -50.09
N SER A 291 -26.68 27.25 -50.15
CA SER A 291 -25.53 27.07 -51.08
C SER A 291 -24.21 27.62 -50.51
N ALA A 292 -23.01 27.09 -50.73
CA ALA A 292 -22.44 25.90 -51.35
C ALA A 292 -20.94 25.93 -50.93
N ARG A 293 -20.35 24.79 -50.55
CA ARG A 293 -19.18 24.12 -51.20
C ARG A 293 -17.87 24.95 -51.25
N CYS A 294 -16.81 24.46 -50.59
CA CYS A 294 -15.68 23.70 -51.20
C CYS A 294 -14.64 24.60 -51.88
N SER A 295 -13.31 24.44 -51.81
CA SER A 295 -12.36 23.55 -51.13
C SER A 295 -10.95 24.22 -51.28
N PRO A 296 -9.78 23.55 -51.44
CA PRO A 296 -8.57 23.85 -50.67
C PRO A 296 -7.35 24.20 -51.56
N SER A 297 -6.13 24.33 -51.00
CA SER A 297 -4.83 23.83 -51.56
C SER A 297 -3.61 24.51 -50.89
N ARG A 298 -2.66 23.71 -50.36
CA ARG A 298 -1.27 23.45 -50.83
C ARG A 298 -0.28 24.63 -50.64
N SER A 299 0.66 24.59 -49.69
CA SER A 299 2.00 23.92 -49.64
C SER A 299 3.15 24.69 -50.34
N VAL A 300 4.31 24.81 -49.64
CA VAL A 300 5.71 24.53 -50.10
C VAL A 300 6.80 25.52 -49.56
N THR A 301 7.95 24.93 -49.14
CA THR A 301 9.37 25.42 -48.98
C THR A 301 9.74 26.46 -47.90
N SER A 302 10.62 26.18 -46.92
CA SER A 302 12.10 25.94 -46.93
C SER A 302 12.95 27.19 -47.22
N THR A 303 13.73 27.68 -46.25
CA THR A 303 15.12 28.23 -46.42
C THR A 303 15.86 28.31 -45.07
N ARG A 304 17.18 28.15 -45.12
CA ARG A 304 18.22 27.96 -44.09
C ARG A 304 19.10 29.23 -43.98
N ALA A 305 19.58 29.61 -42.78
CA ALA A 305 20.75 30.48 -42.55
C ALA A 305 21.19 30.38 -41.07
N SER A 306 22.33 29.80 -40.69
CA SER A 306 23.73 30.27 -40.77
C SER A 306 24.12 31.29 -39.69
N LEU A 307 24.96 30.83 -38.75
CA LEU A 307 25.71 31.58 -37.73
C LEU A 307 26.84 32.43 -38.36
N PRO A 308 27.43 33.35 -37.58
CA PRO A 308 28.88 33.40 -37.47
C PRO A 308 29.37 33.42 -36.02
N GLY A 309 30.51 32.76 -35.78
CA GLY A 309 31.20 32.69 -34.50
C GLY A 309 32.16 33.84 -34.24
N ARG A 310 32.72 33.85 -33.02
CA ARG A 310 33.96 34.55 -32.70
C ARG A 310 34.74 33.78 -31.62
N ASP A 311 35.85 33.20 -32.07
CA ASP A 311 36.97 32.74 -31.27
C ASP A 311 37.75 33.93 -30.67
N GLY A 312 38.42 33.71 -29.54
CA GLY A 312 39.38 34.66 -28.97
C GLY A 312 40.05 34.15 -27.69
N ARG A 313 41.08 33.32 -27.86
CA ARG A 313 41.95 32.74 -26.81
C ARG A 313 42.90 33.76 -26.16
N GLY A 314 43.32 33.45 -24.93
CA GLY A 314 44.59 33.85 -24.29
C GLY A 314 44.56 33.51 -22.80
N ARG A 315 45.02 32.35 -22.30
CA ARG A 315 46.39 31.82 -22.10
C ARG A 315 47.35 32.77 -21.35
N ARG A 316 47.59 32.47 -20.06
CA ARG A 316 48.87 32.18 -19.37
C ARG A 316 48.89 32.76 -17.96
N GLY A 317 49.48 32.01 -17.03
CA GLY A 317 49.75 32.38 -15.64
C GLY A 317 49.45 31.22 -14.73
#